data_AF-R6LZU8-F1
#
_entry.id   AF-R6LZU8-F1
#
_cell.length_a   1.000
_cell.length_b   1.000
_cell.length_c   1.000
_cell.angle_alpha   90.00
_cell.angle_beta   90.00
_cell.angle_gamma   90.00
#
_symmetry.space_group_name_H-M   'P 1'
#
loop_
_entity.id
_entity.type
_entity.pdbx_description
1 polymer ?
#
loop_
_entity_poly.entity_id
_entity_poly.type
_entity_poly.pdbx_seq_one_letter_code
_entity_poly.pdbx_strand_id
1 'polypeptide(L)' 'MKYILMNKNTKVLSANYQPSLGVFTDIYDIYNIDFAPVILKNVYNKEKDLKVILSNWFKCRGIPLWRDDLALLLAN' A
#
# COMPACT_ATOMS: atom_id res chain seq x y z
N MET A 1 -5.42 2.71 9.55
CA MET A 1 -6.57 2.84 8.63
C MET A 1 -6.46 1.79 7.53
N LYS A 2 -7.55 1.08 7.20
CA LYS A 2 -7.53 0.03 6.17
C LYS A 2 -7.58 0.66 4.76
N TYR A 3 -6.62 0.30 3.91
CA TYR A 3 -6.54 0.72 2.52
C TYR A 3 -6.50 -0.48 1.58
N ILE A 4 -6.94 -0.27 0.35
CA ILE A 4 -6.89 -1.27 -0.73
C ILE A 4 -5.92 -0.77 -1.80
N LEU A 5 -4.90 -1.56 -2.09
CA LEU A 5 -4.05 -1.33 -3.26
C LEU A 5 -4.82 -1.77 -4.50
N MET A 6 -5.10 -0.80 -5.38
CA MET A 6 -5.73 -1.01 -6.66
C MET A 6 -4.69 -0.90 -7.77
N ASN A 7 -4.78 -1.79 -8.77
CA ASN A 7 -4.16 -1.58 -10.07
C ASN A 7 -5.27 -1.42 -11.10
N LYS A 8 -5.49 -0.18 -11.57
CA LYS A 8 -6.66 0.20 -12.37
C LYS A 8 -7.95 -0.28 -11.67
N ASN A 9 -8.68 -1.21 -12.26
CA ASN A 9 -9.94 -1.74 -11.74
C ASN A 9 -9.77 -3.05 -10.94
N THR A 10 -8.53 -3.50 -10.73
CA THR A 10 -8.23 -4.77 -10.06
C THR A 10 -7.76 -4.51 -8.63
N LYS A 11 -8.44 -5.15 -7.66
CA LYS A 11 -8.00 -5.20 -6.27
C LYS A 11 -6.76 -6.10 -6.17
N VAL A 12 -5.66 -5.58 -5.63
CA VAL A 12 -4.40 -6.32 -5.49
C VAL A 12 -4.26 -6.87 -4.07
N LEU A 13 -4.31 -6.00 -3.06
CA LEU A 13 -4.18 -6.38 -1.65
C LEU A 13 -4.87 -5.36 -0.74
N SER A 14 -5.17 -5.73 0.50
CA SER A 14 -5.62 -4.83 1.55
C SER A 14 -4.63 -4.77 2.71
N ALA A 15 -4.37 -3.58 3.23
CA ALA A 15 -3.35 -3.33 4.24
C ALA A 15 -3.76 -2.24 5.22
N ASN A 16 -3.20 -2.28 6.42
CA ASN A 16 -3.33 -1.20 7.39
C ASN A 16 -2.22 -0.18 7.19
N TYR A 17 -2.59 1.06 6.89
CA TYR A 17 -1.67 2.20 6.86
C TYR A 17 -1.73 2.94 8.19
N GLN A 18 -0.57 3.28 8.75
CA GLN A 18 -0.42 4.11 9.93
C GLN A 18 0.12 5.49 9.52
N PRO A 19 -0.74 6.53 9.42
CA PRO A 19 -0.33 7.86 8.98
C PRO A 19 0.78 8.48 9.83
N SER A 20 0.75 8.27 11.16
CA SER A 20 1.75 8.84 12.08
C SER A 20 3.18 8.36 11.82
N LEU A 21 3.34 7.16 11.24
CA LEU A 21 4.63 6.57 10.91
C LEU A 21 4.91 6.57 9.39
N GLY A 22 3.89 6.87 8.58
CA GLY A 22 3.92 6.81 7.13
C GLY A 22 4.21 5.42 6.57
N VAL A 23 3.79 4.35 7.25
CA VAL A 23 4.09 2.93 6.87
C VAL A 23 2.85 2.05 6.91
N PHE A 24 2.93 0.89 6.25
CA PHE A 24 1.95 -0.19 6.37
C PHE A 24 2.40 -1.18 7.45
N THR A 25 1.54 -1.43 8.44
CA THR A 25 1.87 -2.28 9.59
C THR A 25 1.44 -3.73 9.40
N ASP A 26 0.35 -3.92 8.65
CA ASP A 26 -0.33 -5.21 8.49
C ASP A 26 -0.88 -5.35 7.07
N ILE A 27 -0.86 -6.57 6.54
CA ILE A 27 -1.53 -6.95 5.29
C ILE A 27 -2.61 -7.95 5.68
N TYR A 28 -3.85 -7.65 5.32
CA TYR A 28 -5.00 -8.47 5.70
C TYR A 28 -5.28 -9.52 4.63
N ASP A 29 -5.43 -9.08 3.38
CA ASP A 29 -5.76 -9.97 2.26
C ASP A 29 -4.89 -9.64 1.05
N ILE A 30 -4.51 -10.68 0.29
CA ILE A 30 -3.89 -10.55 -1.03
C ILE A 30 -4.86 -11.18 -2.03
N TYR A 31 -5.51 -10.35 -2.85
CA TYR A 31 -6.53 -10.79 -3.78
C TYR A 31 -5.94 -11.23 -5.12
N ASN A 32 -5.00 -10.45 -5.66
CA ASN A 32 -4.40 -10.74 -6.96
C ASN A 32 -2.99 -10.13 -7.07
N ILE A 33 -1.99 -10.89 -6.64
CA ILE A 33 -0.58 -10.45 -6.63
C ILE A 33 0.01 -10.30 -8.05
N ASP A 34 -0.56 -10.97 -9.06
CA ASP A 34 -0.07 -10.86 -10.43
C ASP A 34 -0.22 -9.46 -11.02
N PHE A 35 -1.20 -8.71 -10.51
CA PHE A 35 -1.43 -7.31 -10.86
C PHE A 35 -0.68 -6.35 -9.93
N ALA A 36 0.11 -6.84 -8.98
CA ALA A 36 0.93 -5.98 -8.15
C ALA A 36 2.09 -5.36 -8.95
N PRO A 37 2.60 -4.19 -8.53
CA PRO A 37 3.89 -3.69 -8.96
C PRO A 37 4.96 -4.79 -8.89
N VAL A 38 5.83 -4.86 -9.91
CA VAL A 38 6.86 -5.91 -10.05
C VAL A 38 7.69 -6.09 -8.79
N ILE A 39 8.03 -4.99 -8.10
CA ILE A 39 8.81 -5.03 -6.86
C ILE A 39 8.10 -5.79 -5.74
N LEU A 40 6.77 -5.67 -5.64
CA LEU A 40 5.95 -6.35 -4.64
C LEU A 40 5.74 -7.81 -5.02
N LYS A 41 5.46 -8.09 -6.30
CA LYS A 41 5.32 -9.45 -6.83
C LYS A 41 6.58 -10.29 -6.60
N ASN A 42 7.75 -9.71 -6.88
CA ASN A 42 9.03 -10.39 -6.69
C ASN A 42 9.35 -10.68 -5.22
N VAL A 43 8.89 -9.85 -4.31
CA VAL A 43 9.11 -10.00 -2.86
C VAL A 43 8.17 -11.04 -2.28
N TYR A 44 6.91 -11.04 -2.72
CA TYR A 44 5.93 -12.07 -2.38
C TYR A 44 6.45 -13.48 -2.72
N ASN A 45 7.00 -13.67 -3.92
CA ASN A 45 7.56 -14.95 -4.35
C ASN A 45 8.84 -15.36 -3.61
N LYS A 46 9.46 -14.45 -2.85
CA LYS A 46 10.74 -14.68 -2.16
C LYS A 46 10.59 -14.76 -0.63
N GLU A 47 9.36 -14.88 -0.12
CA GLU A 47 9.04 -14.95 1.32
C GLU A 47 9.67 -13.82 2.17
N LYS A 48 9.91 -12.66 1.55
CA LYS A 48 10.41 -11.48 2.26
C LYS A 48 9.24 -10.69 2.84
N ASP A 49 9.53 -9.90 3.87
CA ASP A 49 8.51 -9.07 4.53
C ASP A 49 7.91 -8.04 3.55
N LEU A 50 6.75 -8.40 3.01
CA LEU A 50 6.01 -7.62 2.02
C LEU A 50 5.60 -6.25 2.57
N LYS A 51 5.46 -6.11 3.90
CA LYS A 51 5.00 -4.88 4.56
C LYS A 51 6.06 -3.78 4.50
N VAL A 52 7.31 -4.16 4.74
CA VAL A 52 8.46 -3.24 4.64
C VAL A 52 8.62 -2.76 3.20
N ILE A 53 8.54 -3.67 2.24
CA ILE A 53 8.68 -3.32 0.83
C ILE A 53 7.48 -2.50 0.34
N LEU A 54 6.25 -2.83 0.74
CA LEU A 54 5.06 -2.05 0.44
C LEU A 54 5.20 -0.61 0.94
N SER A 55 5.68 -0.45 2.18
CA SER A 55 5.94 0.86 2.78
C SER A 55 7.00 1.64 2.01
N ASN A 56 8.12 1.00 1.67
CA ASN A 56 9.19 1.66 0.90
C ASN A 56 8.74 2.03 -0.51
N TRP A 57 8.07 1.12 -1.21
CA TRP A 57 7.50 1.37 -2.53
C TRP A 57 6.52 2.54 -2.50
N PHE A 58 5.66 2.60 -1.48
CA PHE A 58 4.69 3.69 -1.33
C PHE A 58 5.38 5.04 -1.06
N LYS A 59 6.39 5.08 -0.19
CA LYS A 59 7.18 6.30 0.08
C LYS A 59 7.91 6.79 -1.17
N CYS A 60 8.51 5.88 -1.94
CA CYS A 60 9.22 6.21 -3.18
C CYS A 60 8.32 6.72 -4.31
N ARG A 61 6.99 6.56 -4.22
CA ARG A 61 6.06 7.06 -5.24
C ARG A 61 5.92 8.58 -5.25
N GLY A 62 6.38 9.28 -4.21
CA GLY A 62 6.26 10.74 -4.13
C GLY A 62 4.81 11.21 -4.29
N ILE A 63 3.87 10.50 -3.65
CA ILE A 63 2.44 10.82 -3.76
C ILE A 63 2.25 12.23 -3.20
N PRO A 64 1.76 13.18 -4.02
CA PRO A 64 1.57 14.55 -3.56
C PRO A 64 0.57 14.59 -2.41
N LEU A 65 0.81 15.45 -1.41
CA LEU A 65 -0.06 15.58 -0.23
C LEU A 65 -1.52 15.96 -0.56
N TRP A 66 -1.75 16.54 -1.73
CA TRP A 66 -3.08 16.88 -2.26
C TRP A 66 -3.79 15.72 -2.96
N ARG A 67 -3.08 14.62 -3.25
CA ARG A 67 -3.68 13.41 -3.80
C ARG A 67 -4.24 12.58 -2.66
N ASP A 68 -5.49 12.15 -2.81
CA ASP A 68 -6.30 11.39 -1.86
C ASP A 68 -6.89 12.20 -0.69
N ASP A 69 -7.23 13.49 -0.89
CA ASP A 69 -8.05 14.27 0.05
C ASP A 69 -7.66 14.09 1.53
N LEU A 70 -6.37 13.89 1.80
CA LEU A 70 -5.86 13.57 3.13
C LEU A 70 -6.17 14.71 4.12
N ALA A 71 -6.29 15.93 3.59
CA ALA A 71 -6.74 17.11 4.32
C ALA A 71 -8.22 17.06 4.75
N LEU A 72 -9.11 16.40 3.99
CA LEU A 72 -10.53 16.23 4.36
C LEU A 72 -10.73 15.16 5.44
N LEU A 73 -9.83 14.17 5.53
CA LEU A 73 -9.84 13.13 6.57
C LEU A 73 -9.32 13.61 7.93
N LEU A 74 -8.63 14.76 7.98
CA LEU A 74 -8.08 15.37 9.20
C LEU A 74 -8.90 16.56 9.71
N ALA A 75 -9.98 16.93 9.03
CA ALA A 75 -10.77 18.13 9.31
C ALA A 75 -12.07 17.88 10.12
N ASN A 76 -12.30 16.68 10.65
CA ASN A 76 -13.43 16.36 11.54
C ASN A 76 -12.96 15.70 12.82
#